data_AF-A0A7K0J1J4-F1
#
_entry.id   AF-A0A7K0J1J4-F1
#
_cell.length_a   1.000
_cell.length_b   1.000
_cell.length_c   1.000
_cell.angle_alpha   90.00
_cell.angle_beta   90.00
_cell.angle_gamma   90.00
#
_symmetry.space_group_name_H-M   'P 1'
#
loop_
_entity.id
_entity.type
_entity.pdbx_description
1 polymer ?
#
loop_
_entity_poly.entity_id
_entity_poly.type
_entity_poly.pdbx_seq_one_letter_code
_entity_poly.pdbx_strand_id
1 'polypeptide(L)'
;MNNVEMWAKDKPPLIAQFAPQMAAFSRELPDLFRNLKKRNLANQKSDLPHLPSWYALYRNHKKYCEPFLKMLVESSEYASQLLTLGVDLHEHSRQKEVIATRTQTDDDLRNGRVFWHNLKELSFADLRDDFEDRKLDCATTATIQKYISEYSMEISFIFQVFTPCYILYKMHPIHLYRKACRNDSKGNVNISAIDMLLRLDPLMLHDPAIGQQIQKVRLFGRQTTYQNLVEAPLKPFKATITNSKIKASIASLISILAEQLNQPLTSREIRKLFDAIAKDADKVDDDKHIPRTTETFSKSIQRKRSSWEPLLPRTVKP
;
A
#
# COMPACT_ATOMS: atom_id res chain seq x y z
N MET A 1 6.81 -28.60 0.34
CA MET A 1 7.43 -27.30 -0.01
C MET A 1 6.52 -26.64 -1.02
N ASN A 2 5.92 -25.53 -0.64
CA ASN A 2 4.89 -24.86 -1.44
C ASN A 2 5.53 -24.18 -2.67
N ASN A 3 4.75 -23.88 -3.71
CA ASN A 3 5.29 -23.34 -4.97
C ASN A 3 5.95 -21.97 -4.75
N VAL A 4 5.41 -21.16 -3.83
CA VAL A 4 5.98 -19.87 -3.45
C VAL A 4 7.33 -20.02 -2.75
N GLU A 5 7.46 -20.99 -1.84
CA GLU A 5 8.75 -21.30 -1.18
C GLU A 5 9.80 -21.75 -2.20
N MET A 6 9.39 -22.54 -3.20
CA MET A 6 10.28 -22.95 -4.30
C MET A 6 10.74 -21.76 -5.14
N TRP A 7 9.85 -20.81 -5.43
CA TRP A 7 10.23 -19.57 -6.12
C TRP A 7 11.25 -18.76 -5.34
N ALA A 8 11.11 -18.73 -4.01
CA ALA A 8 11.93 -17.91 -3.11
C ALA A 8 13.31 -18.52 -2.80
N LYS A 9 13.52 -19.82 -3.05
CA LYS A 9 14.73 -20.56 -2.65
C LYS A 9 16.04 -19.92 -3.10
N ASP A 10 16.09 -19.47 -4.35
CA ASP A 10 17.30 -18.92 -4.98
C ASP A 10 17.25 -17.38 -5.04
N LYS A 11 16.39 -16.75 -4.22
CA LYS A 11 16.26 -15.30 -4.16
C LYS A 11 16.98 -14.73 -2.94
N PRO A 12 17.50 -13.50 -3.04
CA PRO A 12 18.06 -12.81 -1.89
C PRO A 12 17.05 -12.70 -0.74
N PRO A 13 17.47 -12.73 0.53
CA PRO A 13 16.56 -12.84 1.68
C PRO A 13 15.44 -11.79 1.70
N LEU A 14 15.77 -10.52 1.48
CA LEU A 14 14.78 -9.44 1.40
C LEU A 14 13.74 -9.71 0.30
N ILE A 15 14.20 -10.02 -0.91
CA ILE A 15 13.33 -10.30 -2.07
C ILE A 15 12.44 -11.52 -1.83
N ALA A 16 13.04 -12.58 -1.29
CA ALA A 16 12.39 -13.84 -0.94
C ALA A 16 11.26 -13.64 0.08
N GLN A 17 11.37 -12.59 0.90
CA GLN A 17 10.39 -12.26 1.94
C GLN A 17 9.32 -11.27 1.45
N PHE A 18 9.72 -10.09 0.94
CA PHE A 18 8.74 -9.04 0.66
C PHE A 18 7.93 -9.33 -0.60
N ALA A 19 8.54 -9.89 -1.66
CA ALA A 19 7.87 -10.01 -2.94
C ALA A 19 6.67 -10.98 -2.87
N PRO A 20 6.79 -12.17 -2.25
CA PRO A 20 5.65 -13.06 -2.04
C PRO A 20 4.51 -12.42 -1.26
N GLN A 21 4.82 -11.77 -0.15
CA GLN A 21 3.86 -11.08 0.71
C GLN A 21 3.07 -9.99 -0.07
N MET A 22 3.77 -9.16 -0.84
CA MET A 22 3.13 -8.15 -1.68
C MET A 22 2.25 -8.76 -2.77
N ALA A 23 2.74 -9.80 -3.44
CA ALA A 23 2.00 -10.45 -4.52
C ALA A 23 0.77 -11.21 -3.97
N ALA A 24 0.87 -11.83 -2.79
CA ALA A 24 -0.24 -12.48 -2.10
C ALA A 24 -1.31 -11.46 -1.70
N PHE A 25 -0.91 -10.37 -1.03
CA PHE A 25 -1.81 -9.28 -0.64
C PHE A 25 -2.58 -8.67 -1.82
N SER A 26 -2.03 -8.72 -3.03
CA SER A 26 -2.70 -8.22 -4.23
C SER A 26 -3.99 -9.00 -4.60
N ARG A 27 -4.19 -10.20 -4.04
CA ARG A 27 -5.43 -11.00 -4.17
C ARG A 27 -6.61 -10.34 -3.46
N GLU A 28 -6.37 -9.74 -2.30
CA GLU A 28 -7.39 -9.17 -1.41
C GLU A 28 -7.78 -7.73 -1.78
N LEU A 29 -6.84 -6.99 -2.40
CA LEU A 29 -7.03 -5.59 -2.77
C LEU A 29 -8.29 -5.28 -3.61
N PRO A 30 -8.70 -6.09 -4.61
CA PRO A 30 -9.93 -5.85 -5.35
C PRO A 30 -11.18 -5.84 -4.48
N ASP A 31 -11.28 -6.79 -3.55
CA ASP A 31 -12.45 -6.91 -2.66
C ASP A 31 -12.45 -5.81 -1.60
N LEU A 32 -11.28 -5.47 -1.07
CA LEU A 32 -11.09 -4.26 -0.27
C LEU A 32 -11.62 -3.02 -1.02
N PHE A 33 -11.22 -2.85 -2.28
CA PHE A 33 -11.63 -1.71 -3.11
C PHE A 33 -13.12 -1.67 -3.47
N ARG A 34 -13.75 -2.82 -3.71
CA ARG A 34 -15.21 -2.89 -3.94
C ARG A 34 -16.00 -2.47 -2.71
N ASN A 35 -15.46 -2.71 -1.52
CA ASN A 35 -16.14 -2.42 -0.25
C ASN A 35 -15.84 -1.02 0.32
N LEU A 36 -14.85 -0.29 -0.19
CA LEU A 36 -14.49 1.05 0.31
C LEU A 36 -15.67 2.02 0.41
N LYS A 37 -16.49 2.13 -0.65
CA LYS A 37 -17.62 3.06 -0.68
C LYS A 37 -18.71 2.72 0.33
N LYS A 38 -18.79 1.45 0.76
CA LYS A 38 -19.75 1.02 1.76
C LYS A 38 -19.35 1.43 3.18
N ARG A 39 -18.13 1.98 3.37
CA ARG A 39 -17.53 2.30 4.69
C ARG A 39 -17.69 1.14 5.68
N ASN A 40 -17.54 -0.07 5.16
CA ASN A 40 -17.66 -1.29 5.93
C ASN A 40 -16.26 -1.90 6.08
N LEU A 41 -15.80 -2.02 7.32
CA LEU A 41 -14.52 -2.62 7.68
C LEU A 41 -14.80 -3.76 8.65
N ALA A 42 -14.36 -4.97 8.31
CA ALA A 42 -14.61 -6.17 9.11
C ALA A 42 -16.09 -6.37 9.49
N ASN A 43 -17.01 -6.14 8.54
CA ASN A 43 -18.47 -6.19 8.75
C ASN A 43 -19.03 -5.12 9.72
N GLN A 44 -18.22 -4.15 10.12
CA GLN A 44 -18.63 -3.00 10.92
C GLN A 44 -18.77 -1.78 10.01
N LYS A 45 -19.98 -1.21 9.99
CA LYS A 45 -20.23 0.07 9.34
C LYS A 45 -19.62 1.17 10.22
N SER A 46 -18.64 1.89 9.70
CA SER A 46 -18.05 3.01 10.43
C SER A 46 -19.09 4.12 10.59
N ASP A 47 -19.22 4.65 11.80
CA ASP A 47 -19.99 5.87 12.04
C ASP A 47 -19.41 7.05 11.28
N LEU A 48 -20.23 8.09 11.10
CA LEU A 48 -19.75 9.34 10.53
C LEU A 48 -18.70 9.96 11.48
N PRO A 49 -17.46 10.17 11.05
CA PRO A 49 -16.42 10.68 11.94
C PRO A 49 -16.66 12.16 12.25
N HIS A 50 -16.16 12.61 13.41
CA HIS A 50 -16.07 14.03 13.71
C HIS A 50 -15.19 14.74 12.66
N LEU A 51 -15.81 15.58 11.83
CA LEU A 51 -15.20 16.14 10.63
C LEU A 51 -13.87 16.87 10.87
N PRO A 52 -13.74 17.77 11.87
CA PRO A 52 -12.45 18.41 12.15
C PRO A 52 -11.32 17.41 12.47
N SER A 53 -11.63 16.34 13.21
CA SER A 53 -10.65 15.29 13.54
C SER A 53 -10.26 14.49 12.31
N TRP A 54 -11.23 14.14 11.46
CA TRP A 54 -11.01 13.47 10.19
C TRP A 54 -10.11 14.30 9.25
N TYR A 55 -10.35 15.61 9.15
CA TYR A 55 -9.54 16.51 8.32
C TYR A 55 -8.12 16.65 8.82
N ALA A 56 -7.90 16.53 10.14
CA ALA A 56 -6.56 16.56 10.71
C ALA A 56 -5.69 15.38 10.25
N LEU A 57 -6.28 14.23 9.88
CA LEU A 57 -5.55 13.06 9.35
C LEU A 57 -4.91 13.36 7.99
N TYR A 58 -5.53 14.20 7.15
CA TYR A 58 -4.93 14.70 5.89
C TYR A 58 -3.72 15.62 6.09
N ARG A 59 -3.43 16.04 7.34
CA ARG A 59 -2.35 16.99 7.65
C ARG A 59 -1.22 16.34 8.44
N ASN A 60 -1.49 15.25 9.15
CA ASN A 60 -0.53 14.57 10.00
C ASN A 60 -0.63 13.04 9.84
N HIS A 61 0.36 12.45 9.15
CA HIS A 61 0.40 10.99 8.91
C HIS A 61 0.62 10.19 10.20
N LYS A 62 1.33 10.75 11.19
CA LYS A 62 1.61 10.05 12.44
C LYS A 62 0.34 9.65 13.18
N LYS A 63 -0.71 10.49 13.08
CA LYS A 63 -1.99 10.26 13.77
C LYS A 63 -2.62 8.92 13.42
N TYR A 64 -2.56 8.50 12.15
CA TYR A 64 -3.14 7.21 11.75
C TYR A 64 -2.10 6.11 11.60
N CYS A 65 -0.85 6.42 11.23
CA CYS A 65 0.17 5.40 11.08
C CYS A 65 0.50 4.70 12.40
N GLU A 66 0.58 5.44 13.51
CA GLU A 66 0.99 4.84 14.79
C GLU A 66 -0.01 3.80 15.32
N PRO A 67 -1.33 4.09 15.43
CA PRO A 67 -2.29 3.06 15.87
C PRO A 67 -2.33 1.84 14.96
N PHE A 68 -2.21 2.05 13.64
CA PHE A 68 -2.22 0.95 12.68
C PHE A 68 -0.97 0.07 12.77
N LEU A 69 0.21 0.67 12.92
CA LEU A 69 1.44 -0.08 13.11
C LEU A 69 1.40 -0.88 14.43
N LYS A 70 0.90 -0.29 15.51
CA LYS A 70 0.69 -1.02 16.79
C LYS A 70 -0.26 -2.19 16.62
N MET A 71 -1.39 -1.98 15.94
CA MET A 71 -2.33 -3.06 15.63
C MET A 71 -1.62 -4.20 14.89
N LEU A 72 -0.86 -3.92 13.83
CA LEU A 72 -0.15 -4.94 13.07
C LEU A 72 0.88 -5.70 13.91
N VAL A 73 1.68 -4.98 14.70
CA VAL A 73 2.74 -5.55 15.56
C VAL A 73 2.16 -6.47 16.63
N GLU A 74 1.06 -6.06 17.26
CA GLU A 74 0.41 -6.85 18.32
C GLU A 74 -0.45 -8.00 17.76
N SER A 75 -0.82 -7.95 16.48
CA SER A 75 -1.60 -9.00 15.82
C SER A 75 -0.76 -10.01 15.04
N SER A 76 0.53 -9.75 14.79
CA SER A 76 1.37 -10.62 13.98
C SER A 76 2.83 -10.55 14.40
N GLU A 77 3.39 -11.70 14.78
CA GLU A 77 4.81 -11.83 15.09
C GLU A 77 5.68 -11.47 13.88
N TYR A 78 5.23 -11.86 12.68
CA TYR A 78 5.89 -11.50 11.43
C TYR A 78 5.93 -9.97 11.24
N ALA A 79 4.81 -9.29 11.44
CA ALA A 79 4.75 -7.82 11.33
C ALA A 79 5.63 -7.12 12.39
N SER A 80 5.67 -7.66 13.61
CA SER A 80 6.56 -7.19 14.67
C SER A 80 8.03 -7.26 14.26
N GLN A 81 8.50 -8.42 13.81
CA GLN A 81 9.89 -8.61 13.36
C GLN A 81 10.22 -7.75 12.13
N LEU A 82 9.27 -7.58 11.20
CA LEU A 82 9.43 -6.71 10.05
C LEU A 82 9.56 -5.24 10.45
N LEU A 83 8.81 -4.79 11.46
CA LEU A 83 8.94 -3.42 11.97
C LEU A 83 10.30 -3.20 12.64
N THR A 84 10.75 -4.14 13.48
CA THR A 84 12.09 -4.09 14.08
C THR A 84 13.17 -3.95 13.00
N LEU A 85 13.12 -4.80 11.96
CA LEU A 85 14.03 -4.67 10.81
C LEU A 85 13.95 -3.29 10.16
N GLY A 86 12.75 -2.75 9.96
CA GLY A 86 12.57 -1.41 9.38
C GLY A 86 13.17 -0.29 10.23
N VAL A 87 13.00 -0.35 11.55
CA VAL A 87 13.59 0.59 12.51
C VAL A 87 15.11 0.47 12.48
N ASP A 88 15.64 -0.74 12.56
CA ASP A 88 17.08 -1.00 12.50
C ASP A 88 17.67 -0.44 11.21
N LEU A 89 17.08 -0.77 10.05
CA LEU A 89 17.54 -0.23 8.76
C LEU A 89 17.49 1.30 8.71
N HIS A 90 16.46 1.91 9.30
CA HIS A 90 16.38 3.37 9.38
C HIS A 90 17.50 3.96 10.24
N GLU A 91 17.74 3.41 11.43
CA GLU A 91 18.83 3.85 12.31
C GLU A 91 20.21 3.65 11.67
N HIS A 92 20.42 2.50 11.04
CA HIS A 92 21.65 2.19 10.30
C HIS A 92 21.87 3.17 9.15
N SER A 93 20.80 3.56 8.45
CA SER A 93 20.89 4.56 7.37
C SER A 93 21.34 5.95 7.86
N ARG A 94 21.17 6.27 9.15
CA ARG A 94 21.63 7.52 9.77
C ARG A 94 23.08 7.43 10.28
N GLN A 95 23.61 6.22 10.44
CA GLN A 95 24.96 5.96 10.99
C GLN A 95 25.92 5.36 9.94
N LYS A 96 25.70 5.65 8.64
CA LYS A 96 26.42 5.01 7.52
C LYS A 96 27.93 5.02 7.67
N GLU A 97 28.52 6.11 8.12
CA GLU A 97 29.98 6.24 8.27
C GLU A 97 30.54 5.31 9.36
N VAL A 98 29.84 5.21 10.49
CA VAL A 98 30.23 4.34 11.61
C VAL A 98 30.14 2.86 11.20
N ILE A 99 29.07 2.49 10.49
CA ILE A 99 28.85 1.12 10.03
C ILE A 99 29.88 0.71 8.97
N ALA A 100 30.23 1.62 8.05
CA ALA A 100 31.21 1.34 7.01
C ALA A 100 32.60 1.00 7.58
N THR A 101 32.93 1.52 8.76
CA THR A 101 34.19 1.24 9.47
C THR A 101 34.13 0.08 10.45
N ARG A 102 32.93 -0.46 10.76
CA ARG A 102 32.76 -1.55 11.73
C ARG A 102 33.06 -2.89 11.06
N THR A 103 34.06 -3.60 11.56
CA THR A 103 34.31 -4.99 11.17
C THR A 103 33.17 -5.87 11.69
N GLN A 104 32.51 -6.61 10.78
CA GLN A 104 31.50 -7.58 11.16
C GLN A 104 32.16 -8.78 11.85
N THR A 105 31.65 -9.17 13.02
CA THR A 105 32.12 -10.37 13.71
C THR A 105 31.43 -11.63 13.17
N ASP A 106 32.02 -12.81 13.39
CA ASP A 106 31.36 -14.08 13.04
C ASP A 106 30.03 -14.28 13.78
N ASP A 107 29.95 -13.76 15.02
CA ASP A 107 28.72 -13.75 15.81
C ASP A 107 27.65 -12.84 15.18
N ASP A 108 28.02 -11.64 14.71
CA ASP A 108 27.10 -10.75 13.97
C ASP A 108 26.55 -11.45 12.72
N LEU A 109 27.42 -12.13 11.96
CA LEU A 109 27.02 -12.88 10.77
C LEU A 109 26.11 -14.08 11.10
N ARG A 110 26.40 -14.81 12.19
CA ARG A 110 25.55 -15.91 12.66
C ARG A 110 24.18 -15.41 13.10
N ASN A 111 24.14 -14.37 13.91
CA ASN A 111 22.89 -13.76 14.40
C ASN A 111 22.05 -13.22 13.25
N GLY A 112 22.68 -12.54 12.28
CA GLY A 112 22.01 -12.09 11.06
C GLY A 112 21.40 -13.25 10.27
N ARG A 113 22.13 -14.36 10.07
CA ARG A 113 21.59 -15.54 9.39
C ARG A 113 20.39 -16.15 10.12
N VAL A 114 20.46 -16.28 11.45
CA VAL A 114 19.36 -16.79 12.28
C VAL A 114 18.15 -15.87 12.17
N PHE A 115 18.35 -14.56 12.27
CA PHE A 115 17.29 -13.56 12.12
C PHE A 115 16.58 -13.69 10.77
N TRP A 116 17.33 -13.70 9.66
CA TRP A 116 16.76 -13.84 8.32
C TRP A 116 16.03 -15.16 8.11
N HIS A 117 16.56 -16.25 8.67
CA HIS A 117 15.91 -17.56 8.63
C HIS A 117 14.55 -17.52 9.36
N ASN A 118 14.53 -17.04 10.60
CA ASN A 118 13.31 -16.96 11.40
C ASN A 118 12.27 -16.05 10.76
N LEU A 119 12.69 -14.89 10.26
CA LEU A 119 11.81 -13.94 9.59
C LEU A 119 11.19 -14.54 8.31
N LYS A 120 11.97 -15.32 7.55
CA LYS A 120 11.50 -16.05 6.37
C LYS A 120 10.48 -17.13 6.75
N GLU A 121 10.75 -17.92 7.79
CA GLU A 121 9.82 -18.95 8.28
C GLU A 121 8.50 -18.35 8.76
N LEU A 122 8.55 -17.25 9.53
CA LEU A 122 7.36 -16.51 9.94
C LEU A 122 6.57 -15.98 8.74
N SER A 123 7.26 -15.42 7.74
CA SER A 123 6.62 -14.92 6.53
C SER A 123 5.88 -16.01 5.74
N PHE A 124 6.44 -17.22 5.64
CA PHE A 124 5.77 -18.32 4.95
C PHE A 124 4.69 -18.99 5.79
N ALA A 125 4.82 -19.00 7.12
CA ALA A 125 3.74 -19.44 8.00
C ALA A 125 2.50 -18.56 7.82
N ASP A 126 2.70 -17.24 7.86
CA ASP A 126 1.67 -16.22 7.64
C ASP A 126 0.98 -16.40 6.27
N LEU A 127 1.76 -16.57 5.18
CA LEU A 127 1.19 -16.85 3.85
C LEU A 127 0.39 -18.16 3.79
N ARG A 128 0.84 -19.22 4.48
CA ARG A 128 0.13 -20.51 4.49
C ARG A 128 -1.20 -20.38 5.21
N ASP A 129 -1.23 -19.68 6.35
CA ASP A 129 -2.46 -19.45 7.10
C ASP A 129 -3.46 -18.63 6.26
N ASP A 130 -2.98 -17.60 5.55
CA ASP A 130 -3.79 -16.80 4.61
C ASP A 130 -4.33 -17.63 3.43
N PHE A 131 -3.54 -18.55 2.87
CA PHE A 131 -3.96 -19.36 1.72
C PHE A 131 -4.93 -20.49 2.07
N GLU A 132 -4.96 -20.90 3.33
CA GLU A 132 -5.87 -21.93 3.83
C GLU A 132 -7.19 -21.35 4.38
N ASP A 133 -7.42 -20.05 4.20
CA ASP A 133 -8.57 -19.31 4.75
C ASP A 133 -8.76 -19.61 6.25
N ARG A 134 -7.66 -19.81 6.97
CA ARG A 134 -7.73 -20.12 8.41
C ARG A 134 -8.30 -18.92 9.13
N LYS A 135 -9.29 -19.17 9.98
CA LYS A 135 -9.78 -18.13 10.88
C LYS A 135 -8.64 -17.73 11.81
N LEU A 136 -8.44 -16.42 11.95
CA LEU A 136 -7.58 -15.86 12.98
C LEU A 136 -7.98 -16.44 14.34
N ASP A 137 -6.99 -16.70 15.19
CA ASP A 137 -7.25 -17.18 16.53
C ASP A 137 -8.00 -16.12 17.35
N CYS A 138 -8.60 -16.55 18.46
CA CYS A 138 -9.44 -15.67 19.29
C CYS A 138 -8.65 -14.50 19.87
N ALA A 139 -7.37 -14.66 20.20
CA ALA A 139 -6.56 -13.60 20.79
C ALA A 139 -6.21 -12.54 19.74
N THR A 140 -5.76 -12.96 18.56
CA THR A 140 -5.49 -12.06 17.43
C THR A 140 -6.74 -11.31 17.00
N THR A 141 -7.88 -12.00 16.89
CA THR A 141 -9.17 -11.38 16.58
C THR A 141 -9.57 -10.35 17.62
N ALA A 142 -9.42 -10.66 18.91
CA ALA A 142 -9.73 -9.73 20.00
C ALA A 142 -8.82 -8.49 19.97
N THR A 143 -7.52 -8.66 19.70
CA THR A 143 -6.57 -7.56 19.52
C THR A 143 -6.98 -6.66 18.37
N ILE A 144 -7.22 -7.20 17.18
CA ILE A 144 -7.66 -6.41 16.01
C ILE A 144 -8.97 -5.68 16.32
N GLN A 145 -9.94 -6.37 16.91
CA GLN A 145 -11.24 -5.77 17.23
C GLN A 145 -11.12 -4.63 18.26
N LYS A 146 -10.24 -4.78 19.26
CA LYS A 146 -9.90 -3.72 20.22
C LYS A 146 -9.39 -2.49 19.48
N TYR A 147 -8.38 -2.62 18.63
CA TYR A 147 -7.83 -1.50 17.86
C TYR A 147 -8.85 -0.87 16.93
N ILE A 148 -9.65 -1.67 16.21
CA ILE A 148 -10.73 -1.16 15.35
C ILE A 148 -11.72 -0.32 16.17
N SER A 149 -12.05 -0.74 17.39
CA SER A 149 -12.96 0.01 18.25
C SER A 149 -12.35 1.30 18.81
N GLU A 150 -11.12 1.24 19.33
CA GLU A 150 -10.42 2.34 19.98
C GLU A 150 -9.93 3.40 18.98
N TYR A 151 -9.48 2.98 17.79
CA TYR A 151 -8.90 3.82 16.74
C TYR A 151 -9.70 3.73 15.44
N SER A 152 -11.03 3.64 15.56
CA SER A 152 -11.95 3.43 14.43
C SER A 152 -11.76 4.46 13.31
N MET A 153 -11.51 5.72 13.66
CA MET A 153 -11.32 6.81 12.71
C MET A 153 -10.01 6.68 11.95
N GLU A 154 -8.90 6.45 12.63
CA GLU A 154 -7.55 6.31 12.07
C GLU A 154 -7.46 5.09 11.15
N ILE A 155 -7.97 3.94 11.62
CA ILE A 155 -7.99 2.71 10.84
C ILE A 155 -8.92 2.87 9.63
N SER A 156 -10.08 3.50 9.81
CA SER A 156 -10.96 3.83 8.69
C SER A 156 -10.28 4.72 7.67
N PHE A 157 -9.52 5.72 8.10
CA PHE A 157 -8.77 6.58 7.20
C PHE A 157 -7.73 5.81 6.39
N ILE A 158 -7.04 4.84 6.99
CA ILE A 158 -6.05 4.03 6.27
C ILE A 158 -6.72 3.25 5.15
N PHE A 159 -7.77 2.52 5.46
CA PHE A 159 -8.43 1.69 4.46
C PHE A 159 -9.22 2.51 3.44
N GLN A 160 -9.95 3.55 3.88
CA GLN A 160 -10.86 4.34 3.03
C GLN A 160 -10.15 5.43 2.21
N VAL A 161 -9.02 5.95 2.69
CA VAL A 161 -8.33 7.08 2.08
C VAL A 161 -6.89 6.73 1.72
N PHE A 162 -6.07 6.31 2.68
CA PHE A 162 -4.64 6.10 2.44
C PHE A 162 -4.36 5.04 1.39
N THR A 163 -4.85 3.82 1.59
CA THR A 163 -4.64 2.67 0.70
C THR A 163 -5.12 2.97 -0.72
N PRO A 164 -6.36 3.43 -0.97
CA PRO A 164 -6.79 3.80 -2.32
C PRO A 164 -6.02 4.98 -2.91
N CYS A 165 -5.64 5.99 -2.12
CA CYS A 165 -4.82 7.09 -2.64
C CYS A 165 -3.44 6.61 -3.10
N TYR A 166 -2.80 5.77 -2.28
CA TYR A 166 -1.49 5.21 -2.57
C TYR A 166 -1.52 4.26 -3.77
N ILE A 167 -2.56 3.44 -3.90
CA ILE A 167 -2.64 2.43 -4.95
C ILE A 167 -3.24 2.98 -6.25
N LEU A 168 -4.29 3.81 -6.20
CA LEU A 168 -4.99 4.31 -7.39
C LEU A 168 -4.36 5.57 -7.95
N TYR A 169 -4.00 6.51 -7.08
CA TYR A 169 -3.49 7.82 -7.47
C TYR A 169 -1.98 7.94 -7.33
N LYS A 170 -1.32 6.92 -6.76
CA LYS A 170 0.13 6.89 -6.55
C LYS A 170 0.63 8.13 -5.81
N MET A 171 -0.13 8.50 -4.79
CA MET A 171 0.11 9.72 -4.03
C MET A 171 -0.23 9.49 -2.57
N HIS A 172 0.53 10.12 -1.68
CA HIS A 172 0.18 10.18 -0.28
C HIS A 172 -1.05 11.10 -0.09
N PRO A 173 -2.04 10.78 0.78
CA PRO A 173 -3.21 11.62 1.01
C PRO A 173 -2.89 13.09 1.32
N ILE A 174 -1.86 13.33 2.15
CA ILE A 174 -1.37 14.68 2.46
C ILE A 174 -0.99 15.46 1.19
N HIS A 175 -0.33 14.81 0.22
CA HIS A 175 0.07 15.46 -1.03
C HIS A 175 -1.13 15.74 -1.93
N LEU A 176 -2.09 14.82 -2.01
CA LEU A 176 -3.33 15.02 -2.77
C LEU A 176 -4.13 16.18 -2.18
N TYR A 177 -4.30 16.19 -0.85
CA TYR A 177 -4.98 17.26 -0.13
C TYR A 177 -4.29 18.61 -0.35
N ARG A 178 -2.96 18.69 -0.19
CA ARG A 178 -2.21 19.93 -0.45
C ARG A 178 -2.37 20.41 -1.89
N LYS A 179 -2.38 19.51 -2.88
CA LYS A 179 -2.62 19.86 -4.28
C LYS A 179 -4.04 20.36 -4.51
N ALA A 180 -5.04 19.80 -3.81
CA ALA A 180 -6.43 20.23 -3.90
C ALA A 180 -6.67 21.60 -3.24
N CYS A 181 -5.97 21.90 -2.13
CA CYS A 181 -6.12 23.16 -1.41
C CYS A 181 -5.35 24.34 -2.01
N ARG A 182 -4.30 24.08 -2.81
CA ARG A 182 -3.41 25.11 -3.35
C ARG A 182 -3.75 25.46 -4.79
N ASN A 183 -3.57 26.73 -5.13
CA ASN A 183 -3.55 27.16 -6.52
C ASN A 183 -2.22 26.74 -7.16
N ASP A 184 -2.23 26.56 -8.48
CA ASP A 184 -0.99 26.43 -9.24
C ASP A 184 -0.20 27.75 -9.28
N SER A 185 0.99 27.73 -9.87
CA SER A 185 1.84 28.93 -9.99
C SER A 185 1.19 30.08 -10.77
N LYS A 186 0.12 29.80 -11.52
CA LYS A 186 -0.67 30.76 -12.31
C LYS A 186 -1.97 31.16 -11.60
N GLY A 187 -2.15 30.77 -10.32
CA GLY A 187 -3.34 31.07 -9.54
C GLY A 187 -4.56 30.21 -9.86
N ASN A 188 -4.46 29.19 -10.71
CA ASN A 188 -5.59 28.34 -11.06
C ASN A 188 -5.84 27.26 -10.00
N VAL A 189 -7.11 26.94 -9.81
CA VAL A 189 -7.56 25.82 -8.97
C VAL A 189 -7.20 24.49 -9.63
N ASN A 190 -6.62 23.57 -8.88
CA ASN A 190 -6.32 22.21 -9.36
C ASN A 190 -7.58 21.33 -9.35
N ILE A 191 -8.42 21.48 -10.38
CA ILE A 191 -9.68 20.75 -10.54
C ILE A 191 -9.48 19.23 -10.45
N SER A 192 -8.41 18.70 -11.03
CA SER A 192 -8.16 17.26 -11.03
C SER A 192 -7.88 16.72 -9.63
N ALA A 193 -7.14 17.46 -8.80
CA ALA A 193 -6.86 17.04 -7.44
C ALA A 193 -8.13 17.07 -6.57
N ILE A 194 -8.98 18.08 -6.74
CA ILE A 194 -10.27 18.17 -6.04
C ILE A 194 -11.21 17.04 -6.48
N ASP A 195 -11.36 16.78 -7.79
CA ASP A 195 -12.18 15.67 -8.30
C ASP A 195 -11.70 14.31 -7.76
N MET A 196 -10.38 14.06 -7.76
CA MET A 196 -9.80 12.83 -7.19
C MET A 196 -10.10 12.70 -5.70
N LEU A 197 -9.94 13.79 -4.94
CA LEU A 197 -10.18 13.82 -3.50
C LEU A 197 -11.65 13.62 -3.15
N LEU A 198 -12.59 14.27 -3.85
CA LEU A 198 -14.03 14.14 -3.61
C LEU A 198 -14.57 12.75 -3.99
N ARG A 199 -14.03 12.11 -5.02
CA ARG A 199 -14.34 10.70 -5.35
C ARG A 199 -13.79 9.72 -4.32
N LEU A 200 -12.63 10.06 -3.73
CA LEU A 200 -11.98 9.28 -2.69
C LEU A 200 -12.76 9.34 -1.38
N ASP A 201 -13.06 10.56 -0.97
CA ASP A 201 -13.64 10.87 0.33
C ASP A 201 -14.69 11.98 0.18
N PRO A 202 -15.98 11.61 0.05
CA PRO A 202 -17.09 12.55 -0.04
C PRO A 202 -17.15 13.59 1.08
N LEU A 203 -16.61 13.29 2.27
CA LEU A 203 -16.64 14.21 3.41
C LEU A 203 -15.82 15.48 3.14
N MET A 204 -14.86 15.42 2.22
CA MET A 204 -14.04 16.57 1.83
C MET A 204 -14.84 17.71 1.20
N LEU A 205 -16.09 17.47 0.79
CA LEU A 205 -17.01 18.53 0.37
C LEU A 205 -17.26 19.54 1.50
N HIS A 206 -17.17 19.10 2.75
CA HIS A 206 -17.39 19.90 3.95
C HIS A 206 -16.09 20.43 4.57
N ASP A 207 -14.91 20.18 3.97
CA ASP A 207 -13.66 20.82 4.40
C ASP A 207 -13.65 22.29 3.94
N PRO A 208 -13.45 23.28 4.83
CA PRO A 208 -13.52 24.69 4.45
C PRO A 208 -12.53 25.10 3.36
N ALA A 209 -11.31 24.52 3.35
CA ALA A 209 -10.30 24.85 2.34
C ALA A 209 -10.71 24.31 0.96
N ILE A 210 -11.24 23.09 0.92
CA ILE A 210 -11.77 22.51 -0.32
C ILE A 210 -13.02 23.26 -0.79
N GLY A 211 -13.94 23.58 0.12
CA GLY A 211 -15.14 24.36 -0.17
C GLY A 211 -14.81 25.73 -0.79
N GLN A 212 -13.81 26.44 -0.25
CA GLN A 212 -13.33 27.69 -0.84
C GLN A 212 -12.83 27.51 -2.28
N GLN A 213 -12.10 26.43 -2.57
CA GLN A 213 -11.62 26.15 -3.93
C GLN A 213 -12.77 25.86 -4.90
N ILE A 214 -13.79 25.09 -4.47
CA ILE A 214 -14.99 24.83 -5.26
C ILE A 214 -15.77 26.13 -5.52
N GLN A 215 -15.91 27.01 -4.52
CA GLN A 215 -16.58 28.31 -4.71
C GLN A 215 -15.82 29.22 -5.67
N LYS A 216 -14.47 29.23 -5.64
CA LYS A 216 -13.69 29.95 -6.66
C LYS A 216 -14.05 29.47 -8.07
N VAL A 217 -14.10 28.16 -8.31
CA VAL A 217 -14.47 27.60 -9.62
C VAL A 217 -15.84 28.10 -10.08
N ARG A 218 -16.82 28.16 -9.17
CA ARG A 218 -18.15 28.71 -9.43
C ARG A 218 -18.09 30.21 -9.79
N LEU A 219 -17.39 31.01 -8.98
CA LEU A 219 -17.30 32.47 -9.17
C LEU A 219 -16.57 32.87 -10.45
N PHE A 220 -15.61 32.08 -10.92
CA PHE A 220 -14.93 32.29 -12.22
C PHE A 220 -15.74 31.79 -13.43
N GLY A 221 -17.06 31.60 -13.29
CA GLY A 221 -17.97 31.31 -14.40
C GLY A 221 -17.87 29.88 -14.97
N ARG A 222 -17.19 28.95 -14.30
CA ARG A 222 -17.00 27.56 -14.78
C ARG A 222 -18.11 26.62 -14.31
N GLN A 223 -19.36 26.94 -14.62
CA GLN A 223 -20.55 26.25 -14.07
C GLN A 223 -20.53 24.73 -14.29
N THR A 224 -20.18 24.25 -15.49
CA THR A 224 -20.06 22.81 -15.79
C THR A 224 -18.98 22.14 -14.95
N THR A 225 -17.87 22.83 -14.69
CA THR A 225 -16.79 22.29 -13.84
C THR A 225 -17.24 22.22 -12.38
N TYR A 226 -17.93 23.26 -11.90
CA TYR A 226 -18.52 23.28 -10.57
C TYR A 226 -19.51 22.12 -10.36
N GLN A 227 -20.46 21.92 -11.28
CA GLN A 227 -21.41 20.80 -11.23
C GLN A 227 -20.69 19.45 -11.20
N ASN A 228 -19.69 19.28 -12.08
CA ASN A 228 -18.88 18.07 -12.11
C ASN A 228 -18.19 17.76 -10.77
N LEU A 229 -17.71 18.79 -10.07
CA LEU A 229 -17.09 18.64 -8.74
C LEU A 229 -18.11 18.28 -7.66
N VAL A 230 -19.29 18.91 -7.65
CA VAL A 230 -20.36 18.59 -6.68
C VAL A 230 -20.88 17.17 -6.85
N GLU A 231 -20.94 16.67 -8.09
CA GLU A 231 -21.34 15.29 -8.40
C GLU A 231 -20.21 14.27 -8.23
N ALA A 232 -18.96 14.70 -8.10
CA ALA A 232 -17.80 13.81 -8.02
C ALA A 232 -17.93 12.73 -6.94
N PRO A 233 -18.46 13.00 -5.72
CA PRO A 233 -18.69 11.98 -4.69
C PRO A 233 -19.55 10.80 -5.14
N LEU A 234 -20.52 11.05 -6.04
CA LEU A 234 -21.44 10.03 -6.54
C LEU A 234 -20.79 9.16 -7.63
N LYS A 235 -19.75 9.67 -8.29
CA LYS A 235 -19.07 8.99 -9.40
C LYS A 235 -18.08 7.94 -8.86
N PRO A 236 -17.83 6.83 -9.59
CA PRO A 236 -16.79 5.88 -9.21
C PRO A 236 -15.40 6.54 -9.28
N PHE A 237 -14.39 5.87 -8.71
CA PHE A 237 -13.00 6.25 -8.92
C PHE A 237 -12.72 6.34 -10.43
N LYS A 238 -12.00 7.39 -10.84
CA LYS A 238 -11.67 7.59 -12.26
C LYS A 238 -10.80 6.46 -12.81
N ALA A 239 -9.96 5.88 -11.96
CA ALA A 239 -9.20 4.68 -12.29
C ALA A 239 -10.11 3.45 -12.16
N THR A 240 -10.35 2.74 -13.26
CA THR A 240 -10.98 1.41 -13.21
C THR A 240 -10.07 0.44 -12.46
N ILE A 241 -10.62 -0.16 -11.40
CA ILE A 241 -9.93 -1.13 -10.55
C ILE A 241 -10.27 -2.52 -11.08
N THR A 242 -9.28 -3.19 -11.67
CA THR A 242 -9.39 -4.60 -12.06
C THR A 242 -8.26 -5.38 -11.40
N ASN A 243 -8.48 -6.67 -11.14
CA ASN A 243 -7.46 -7.56 -10.57
C ASN A 243 -6.16 -7.46 -11.38
N SER A 244 -6.27 -7.44 -12.71
CA SER A 244 -5.12 -7.29 -13.61
C SER A 244 -4.35 -5.98 -13.41
N LYS A 245 -5.05 -4.85 -13.25
CA LYS A 245 -4.39 -3.56 -13.03
C LYS A 245 -3.72 -3.48 -11.66
N ILE A 246 -4.32 -4.08 -10.63
CA ILE A 246 -3.72 -4.17 -9.29
C ILE A 246 -2.47 -5.04 -9.34
N LYS A 247 -2.57 -6.27 -9.85
CA LYS A 247 -1.43 -7.19 -9.95
C LYS A 247 -0.29 -6.61 -10.79
N ALA A 248 -0.58 -5.99 -11.93
CA ALA A 248 0.43 -5.27 -12.72
C ALA A 248 1.07 -4.11 -11.96
N SER A 249 0.28 -3.40 -11.14
CA SER A 249 0.80 -2.33 -10.30
C SER A 249 1.72 -2.88 -9.20
N ILE A 250 1.34 -3.97 -8.53
CA ILE A 250 2.17 -4.58 -7.47
C ILE A 250 3.43 -5.21 -8.08
N ALA A 251 3.31 -5.90 -9.22
CA ALA A 251 4.44 -6.40 -9.99
C ALA A 251 5.46 -5.28 -10.32
N SER A 252 4.96 -4.10 -10.69
CA SER A 252 5.82 -2.94 -10.92
C SER A 252 6.50 -2.44 -9.66
N LEU A 253 5.84 -2.48 -8.50
CA LEU A 253 6.44 -2.09 -7.23
C LEU A 253 7.52 -3.09 -6.81
N ILE A 254 7.25 -4.40 -6.92
CA ILE A 254 8.24 -5.46 -6.70
C ILE A 254 9.47 -5.27 -7.59
N SER A 255 9.25 -4.99 -8.89
CA SER A 255 10.32 -4.76 -9.85
C SER A 255 11.21 -3.56 -9.48
N ILE A 256 10.62 -2.44 -9.02
CA ILE A 256 11.40 -1.26 -8.63
C ILE A 256 12.16 -1.52 -7.33
N LEU A 257 11.52 -2.12 -6.32
CA LEU A 257 12.19 -2.44 -5.05
C LEU A 257 13.36 -3.41 -5.27
N ALA A 258 13.18 -4.41 -6.13
CA ALA A 258 14.22 -5.34 -6.53
C ALA A 258 15.43 -4.62 -7.17
N GLU A 259 15.17 -3.65 -8.05
CA GLU A 259 16.24 -2.82 -8.62
C GLU A 259 16.91 -1.90 -7.59
N GLN A 260 16.16 -1.31 -6.67
CA GLN A 260 16.73 -0.47 -5.59
C GLN A 260 17.64 -1.26 -4.66
N LEU A 261 17.39 -2.57 -4.52
CA LEU A 261 18.23 -3.50 -3.76
C LEU A 261 19.39 -4.07 -4.59
N ASN A 262 19.63 -3.56 -5.82
CA ASN A 262 20.61 -4.08 -6.77
C ASN A 262 20.44 -5.56 -7.11
N GLN A 263 19.20 -6.05 -7.06
CA GLN A 263 18.84 -7.45 -7.27
C GLN A 263 17.64 -7.52 -8.25
N PRO A 264 17.81 -7.04 -9.49
CA PRO A 264 16.71 -6.89 -10.43
C PRO A 264 16.03 -8.23 -10.72
N LEU A 265 14.70 -8.25 -10.64
CA LEU A 265 13.89 -9.39 -11.05
C LEU A 265 13.38 -9.18 -12.48
N THR A 266 13.48 -10.23 -13.30
CA THR A 266 12.90 -10.22 -14.64
C THR A 266 11.36 -10.30 -14.58
N SER A 267 10.68 -9.82 -15.62
CA SER A 267 9.22 -9.96 -15.73
C SER A 267 8.76 -11.43 -15.71
N ARG A 268 9.60 -12.35 -16.21
CA ARG A 268 9.37 -13.80 -16.16
C ARG A 268 9.40 -14.32 -14.72
N GLU A 269 10.37 -13.88 -13.91
CA GLU A 269 10.46 -14.29 -12.50
C GLU A 269 9.29 -13.74 -11.69
N ILE A 270 8.91 -12.48 -11.89
CA ILE A 270 7.74 -11.91 -11.23
C ILE A 270 6.47 -12.64 -11.67
N ARG A 271 6.33 -13.01 -12.95
CA ARG A 271 5.18 -13.80 -13.42
C ARG A 271 5.10 -15.15 -12.70
N LYS A 272 6.23 -15.87 -12.63
CA LYS A 272 6.31 -17.15 -11.91
C LYS A 272 5.93 -17.03 -10.43
N LEU A 273 6.22 -15.89 -9.79
CA LEU A 273 5.78 -15.64 -8.42
C LEU A 273 4.26 -15.62 -8.31
N PHE A 274 3.59 -14.85 -9.18
CA PHE A 274 2.13 -14.78 -9.19
C PHE A 274 1.48 -16.11 -9.55
N ASP A 275 2.04 -16.84 -10.52
CA ASP A 275 1.57 -18.19 -10.86
C ASP A 275 1.74 -19.16 -9.67
N ALA A 276 2.87 -19.07 -8.93
CA ALA A 276 3.09 -19.86 -7.72
C ALA A 276 2.06 -19.55 -6.61
N ILE A 277 1.73 -18.27 -6.43
CA ILE A 277 0.69 -17.84 -5.49
C ILE A 277 -0.69 -18.35 -5.91
N ALA A 278 -1.04 -18.23 -7.20
CA ALA A 278 -2.31 -18.73 -7.71
C ALA A 278 -2.42 -20.25 -7.53
N LYS A 279 -1.30 -20.97 -7.66
CA LYS A 279 -1.26 -22.42 -7.44
C LYS A 279 -1.38 -22.81 -5.97
N ASP A 280 -0.69 -22.11 -5.09
CA ASP A 280 -0.74 -22.40 -3.66
C ASP A 280 -2.09 -22.01 -3.05
N ALA A 281 -2.64 -20.85 -3.42
CA ALA A 281 -3.84 -20.29 -2.80
C ALA A 281 -5.13 -20.66 -3.54
N ASP A 282 -5.17 -20.49 -4.87
CA ASP A 282 -6.40 -20.69 -5.66
C ASP A 282 -6.46 -22.09 -6.33
N LYS A 283 -5.42 -22.91 -6.13
CA LYS A 283 -5.27 -24.26 -6.72
C LYS A 283 -5.36 -24.27 -8.26
N VAL A 284 -4.85 -23.20 -8.91
CA VAL A 284 -4.78 -23.08 -10.38
C VAL A 284 -3.34 -22.98 -10.86
N ASP A 285 -3.03 -23.55 -12.03
CA ASP A 285 -1.65 -23.59 -12.54
C ASP A 285 -1.09 -22.21 -12.93
N ASP A 286 -1.95 -21.30 -13.41
CA ASP A 286 -1.56 -19.97 -13.88
C ASP A 286 -2.49 -18.85 -13.39
N ASP A 287 -1.91 -17.68 -13.13
CA ASP A 287 -2.66 -16.51 -12.71
C ASP A 287 -3.37 -15.86 -13.91
N LYS A 288 -4.67 -16.16 -14.03
CA LYS A 288 -5.55 -15.67 -15.12
C LYS A 288 -5.70 -14.16 -15.15
N HIS A 289 -5.32 -13.44 -14.09
CA HIS A 289 -5.41 -11.98 -14.04
C HIS A 289 -4.16 -11.27 -14.55
N ILE A 290 -3.12 -12.01 -14.96
CA ILE A 290 -1.89 -11.45 -15.53
C ILE A 290 -1.84 -11.74 -17.04
N PRO A 291 -1.33 -10.81 -17.88
CA PRO A 291 -1.21 -11.06 -19.31
C PRO A 291 -0.44 -12.34 -19.60
N ARG A 292 -1.01 -13.21 -20.46
CA ARG A 292 -0.46 -14.54 -20.77
C ARG A 292 0.97 -14.49 -21.26
N THR A 293 1.31 -13.54 -22.14
CA THR A 293 2.66 -13.43 -22.69
C THR A 293 3.56 -12.58 -21.80
N THR A 294 4.81 -13.05 -21.62
CA THR A 294 5.84 -12.33 -20.85
C THR A 294 6.12 -10.94 -21.38
N GLU A 295 6.02 -10.74 -22.71
CA GLU A 295 6.22 -9.44 -23.34
C GLU A 295 5.12 -8.43 -22.95
N THR A 296 3.84 -8.84 -23.04
CA THR A 296 2.72 -7.98 -22.65
C THR A 296 2.79 -7.66 -21.16
N PHE A 297 3.17 -8.64 -20.33
CA PHE A 297 3.33 -8.42 -18.90
C PHE A 297 4.49 -7.47 -18.60
N SER A 298 5.64 -7.63 -19.27
CA SER A 298 6.78 -6.71 -19.17
C SER A 298 6.39 -5.28 -19.52
N LYS A 299 5.68 -5.08 -20.65
CA LYS A 299 5.15 -3.77 -21.06
C LYS A 299 4.19 -3.20 -20.01
N SER A 300 3.36 -4.05 -19.37
CA SER A 300 2.44 -3.64 -18.31
C SER A 300 3.19 -3.15 -17.05
N ILE A 301 4.22 -3.90 -16.63
CA ILE A 301 5.13 -3.51 -15.54
C ILE A 301 5.75 -2.15 -15.86
N GLN A 302 6.42 -2.02 -17.01
CA GLN A 302 7.14 -0.81 -17.42
C GLN A 302 6.25 0.44 -17.44
N ARG A 303 5.02 0.33 -17.99
CA ARG A 303 4.05 1.43 -18.01
C ARG A 303 3.64 1.93 -16.62
N LYS A 304 3.72 1.08 -15.60
CA LYS A 304 3.35 1.41 -14.22
C LYS A 304 4.52 1.92 -13.38
N ARG A 305 5.76 1.75 -13.84
CA ARG A 305 6.96 2.10 -13.06
C ARG A 305 7.07 3.58 -12.75
N SER A 306 6.94 4.43 -13.76
CA SER A 306 7.00 5.89 -13.62
C SER A 306 5.96 6.45 -12.63
N SER A 307 4.89 5.69 -12.38
CA SER A 307 3.87 6.07 -11.41
C SER A 307 4.28 5.77 -9.97
N TRP A 308 5.17 4.82 -9.73
CA TRP A 308 5.66 4.43 -8.40
C TRP A 308 6.94 5.15 -7.98
N GLU A 309 7.81 5.49 -8.93
CA GLU A 309 9.09 6.17 -8.66
C GLU A 309 8.97 7.41 -7.75
N PRO A 310 7.94 8.28 -7.85
CA PRO A 310 7.81 9.44 -6.96
C PRO A 310 7.51 9.08 -5.50
N LEU A 311 7.06 7.85 -5.23
CA LEU A 311 6.68 7.39 -3.89
C LEU A 311 7.81 6.70 -3.16
N LEU A 312 8.87 6.31 -3.88
CA LEU A 312 9.99 5.60 -3.31
C LEU A 312 11.14 6.59 -3.07
N PRO A 313 11.89 6.45 -1.97
CA PRO A 313 13.08 7.25 -1.76
C PRO A 313 14.01 7.04 -2.96
N ARG A 314 14.50 8.15 -3.54
CA ARG A 314 15.51 8.06 -4.59
C ARG A 314 16.76 7.48 -3.97
N THR A 315 17.15 6.28 -4.41
CA THR A 315 18.48 5.78 -4.10
C THR A 315 19.47 6.69 -4.80
N VAL A 316 20.35 7.33 -4.01
CA VAL A 316 21.54 7.96 -4.57
C VAL A 316 22.32 6.81 -5.20
N LYS A 317 22.47 6.83 -6.53
CA LYS A 317 23.34 5.86 -7.19
C LYS A 317 24.72 5.99 -6.53
N PRO A 318 25.31 4.88 -6.06
CA PRO A 318 26.63 4.91 -5.44
C PRO A 318 27.68 5.50 -6.38
#